data_AF-A0A023DJI7-F1
#
_entry.id   AF-A0A023DJI7-F1
#
_cell.length_a   1.000
_cell.length_b   1.000
_cell.length_c   1.000
_cell.angle_alpha   90.00
_cell.angle_beta   90.00
_cell.angle_gamma   90.00
#
_symmetry.space_group_name_H-M   'P 1'
#
loop_
_entity.id
_entity.type
_entity.pdbx_description
1 polymer ?
#
loop_
_entity_poly.entity_id
_entity_poly.type
_entity_poly.pdbx_seq_one_letter_code
_entity_poly.pdbx_strand_id
1 'polypeptide(L)'
;MNLLQKKSITHLLSQKKTLQKTLGAYDLILLGIGAIVGIGILVLTGVAAANDAGPSIIFSFMLAALVCGFVAFCYAEVASALPVSGGVYTYAYVTIGEVVAYLIGWMQLLIYVLSVAAVANGWSAYFRSLLEGFHLHIPKMLSAVPQQGGMVNLPAVCIILLMTWMLSKGVQESKKVNNTMVAIK
;
A
#
# COMPACT_ATOMS: atom_id res chain seq x y z
N MET A 1 20.42 -14.90 25.17
CA MET A 1 19.93 -14.05 24.06
C MET A 1 19.06 -12.96 24.64
N ASN A 2 19.49 -11.70 24.54
CA ASN A 2 18.72 -10.57 25.09
C ASN A 2 17.58 -10.24 24.12
N LEU A 3 16.38 -10.72 24.44
CA LEU A 3 15.14 -10.59 23.66
C LEU A 3 14.73 -9.14 23.34
N LEU A 4 15.34 -8.15 24.00
CA LEU A 4 15.05 -6.72 23.84
C LEU A 4 16.24 -5.91 23.34
N GLN A 5 17.22 -6.52 22.65
CA GLN A 5 18.32 -5.77 22.07
C GLN A 5 17.82 -4.75 21.05
N LYS A 6 18.17 -3.49 21.27
CA LYS A 6 17.88 -2.38 20.36
C LYS A 6 19.02 -2.26 19.35
N LYS A 7 18.68 -1.97 18.09
CA LYS A 7 19.71 -1.74 17.07
C LYS A 7 20.35 -0.39 17.31
N SER A 8 21.68 -0.34 17.29
CA SER A 8 22.41 0.92 17.39
C SER A 8 22.08 1.82 16.18
N ILE A 9 21.58 3.02 16.47
CA ILE A 9 21.25 4.05 15.47
C ILE A 9 22.50 4.40 14.64
N THR A 10 23.68 4.41 15.27
CA THR A 10 24.97 4.72 14.63
C THR A 10 25.28 3.76 13.48
N HIS A 11 24.87 2.50 13.58
CA HIS A 11 25.05 1.49 12.53
C HIS A 11 24.07 1.66 11.35
N LEU A 12 22.87 2.22 11.60
CA LEU A 12 21.92 2.52 10.52
C LEU A 12 22.32 3.78 9.76
N LEU A 13 22.87 4.78 10.47
CA LEU A 13 23.36 6.02 9.88
C LEU A 13 24.68 5.84 9.13
N SER A 14 25.52 4.85 9.50
CA SER A 14 26.80 4.57 8.85
C SER A 14 26.68 3.79 7.53
N GLN A 15 25.50 3.27 7.19
CA GLN A 15 25.29 2.66 5.87
C GLN A 15 25.49 3.71 4.77
N LYS A 16 26.45 3.45 3.87
CA LYS A 16 26.74 4.32 2.72
C LYS A 16 25.47 4.53 1.89
N LYS A 17 25.03 5.78 1.81
CA LYS A 17 23.95 6.20 0.90
C LYS A 17 24.50 6.20 -0.53
N THR A 18 24.24 5.12 -1.27
CA THR A 18 24.67 4.95 -2.67
C THR A 18 23.73 5.64 -3.67
N LEU A 19 22.54 6.06 -3.22
CA LEU A 19 21.50 6.67 -4.04
C LEU A 19 21.57 8.20 -4.02
N GLN A 20 21.46 8.82 -5.19
CA GLN A 20 21.36 10.28 -5.32
C GLN A 20 20.02 10.79 -4.77
N LYS A 21 20.08 11.71 -3.79
CA LYS A 21 18.90 12.39 -3.26
C LYS A 21 18.32 13.30 -4.34
N THR A 22 17.17 12.92 -4.84
CA THR A 22 16.57 13.51 -6.05
C THR A 22 15.07 13.73 -5.91
N LEU A 23 14.48 13.42 -4.75
CA LEU A 23 13.09 13.69 -4.43
C LEU A 23 13.02 14.94 -3.55
N GLY A 24 12.19 15.90 -3.96
CA GLY A 24 11.82 17.05 -3.15
C GLY A 24 10.63 16.78 -2.23
N ALA A 25 10.22 17.80 -1.47
CA ALA A 25 9.05 17.71 -0.59
C ALA A 25 7.75 17.44 -1.38
N TYR A 26 7.56 18.12 -2.51
CA TYR A 26 6.40 17.91 -3.37
C TYR A 26 6.33 16.49 -3.96
N ASP A 27 7.46 15.94 -4.42
CA ASP A 27 7.50 14.57 -4.94
C ASP A 27 7.14 13.54 -3.85
N LEU A 28 7.55 13.80 -2.60
CA LEU A 28 7.19 12.95 -1.46
C LEU A 28 5.70 13.04 -1.11
N ILE A 29 5.09 14.23 -1.19
CA ILE A 29 3.66 14.41 -1.00
C ILE A 29 2.88 13.67 -2.09
N LEU A 30 3.26 13.84 -3.36
CA LEU A 30 2.63 13.15 -4.49
C LEU A 30 2.78 11.63 -4.37
N LEU A 31 3.95 11.14 -3.97
CA LEU A 31 4.18 9.72 -3.69
C LEU A 31 3.26 9.20 -2.56
N GLY A 32 3.08 9.99 -1.50
CA GLY A 32 2.15 9.65 -0.41
C GLY A 32 0.70 9.55 -0.90
N ILE A 33 0.22 10.57 -1.63
CA ILE A 33 -1.15 10.57 -2.20
C ILE A 33 -1.33 9.38 -3.14
N GLY A 34 -0.36 9.13 -4.03
CA GLY A 34 -0.40 8.02 -4.98
C GLY A 34 -0.44 6.64 -4.33
N ALA A 35 0.19 6.48 -3.16
CA ALA A 35 0.19 5.25 -2.38
C ALA A 35 -1.10 5.04 -1.56
N ILE A 36 -1.74 6.12 -1.09
CA ILE A 36 -2.96 6.06 -0.27
C ILE A 36 -4.22 5.96 -1.14
N VAL A 37 -4.31 6.76 -2.19
CA VAL A 37 -5.48 6.79 -3.08
C VAL A 37 -5.43 5.57 -4.00
N GLY A 38 -6.28 4.60 -3.69
CA GLY A 38 -6.37 3.36 -4.45
C GLY A 38 -7.80 2.82 -4.47
N ILE A 39 -7.91 1.52 -4.73
CA ILE A 39 -9.22 0.89 -4.94
C ILE A 39 -10.08 0.82 -3.67
N GLY A 40 -9.47 1.00 -2.49
CA GLY A 40 -10.19 1.08 -1.22
C GLY A 40 -11.31 2.14 -1.25
N ILE A 41 -11.00 3.38 -1.64
CA ILE A 41 -12.03 4.43 -1.66
C ILE A 41 -13.05 4.23 -2.80
N LEU A 42 -12.64 3.57 -3.89
CA LEU A 42 -13.45 3.40 -5.09
C LEU A 42 -14.44 2.22 -4.98
N VAL A 43 -14.06 1.14 -4.28
CA VAL A 43 -14.88 -0.08 -4.16
C VAL A 43 -15.41 -0.28 -2.74
N LEU A 44 -14.54 -0.24 -1.72
CA LEU A 44 -14.94 -0.57 -0.35
C LEU A 44 -15.90 0.48 0.22
N THR A 45 -15.76 1.75 -0.16
CA THR A 45 -16.72 2.81 0.24
C THR A 45 -18.15 2.46 -0.16
N GLY A 46 -18.36 1.97 -1.39
CA GLY A 46 -19.69 1.60 -1.87
C GLY A 46 -20.27 0.40 -1.11
N VAL A 47 -19.44 -0.61 -0.83
CA VAL A 47 -19.84 -1.80 -0.07
C VAL A 47 -20.19 -1.43 1.37
N ALA A 48 -19.36 -0.61 2.04
CA ALA A 48 -19.61 -0.14 3.40
C ALA A 48 -20.84 0.78 3.48
N ALA A 49 -21.08 1.59 2.45
CA ALA A 49 -22.28 2.42 2.39
C ALA A 49 -23.52 1.56 2.20
N ALA A 50 -23.47 0.52 1.36
CA ALA A 50 -24.62 -0.34 1.10
C ALA A 50 -24.97 -1.26 2.28
N ASN A 51 -23.97 -1.81 2.98
CA ASN A 51 -24.18 -2.88 3.96
C ASN A 51 -24.08 -2.43 5.43
N ASP A 52 -23.30 -1.39 5.74
CA ASP A 52 -22.97 -1.05 7.12
C ASP A 52 -23.56 0.29 7.56
N ALA A 53 -23.20 1.39 6.90
CA ALA A 53 -23.44 2.75 7.41
C ALA A 53 -24.49 3.56 6.62
N GLY A 54 -24.83 3.19 5.39
CA GLY A 54 -25.73 4.01 4.56
C GLY A 54 -25.18 5.43 4.33
N PRO A 55 -26.06 6.44 4.28
CA PRO A 55 -25.66 7.85 4.15
C PRO A 55 -24.77 8.36 5.29
N SER A 56 -24.76 7.69 6.45
CA SER A 56 -23.98 8.10 7.62
C SER A 56 -22.48 7.76 7.52
N ILE A 57 -22.05 7.10 6.43
CA ILE A 57 -20.64 6.74 6.18
C ILE A 57 -19.67 7.93 6.26
N ILE A 58 -20.14 9.14 5.98
CA ILE A 58 -19.36 10.38 6.10
C ILE A 58 -18.82 10.56 7.52
N PHE A 59 -19.61 10.25 8.55
CA PHE A 59 -19.17 10.34 9.94
C PHE A 59 -18.09 9.30 10.27
N SER A 60 -18.21 8.09 9.72
CA SER A 60 -17.18 7.06 9.84
C SER A 60 -15.86 7.49 9.20
N PHE A 61 -15.91 8.09 8.00
CA PHE A 61 -14.72 8.64 7.35
C PHE A 61 -14.10 9.81 8.12
N MET A 62 -14.93 10.69 8.70
CA MET A 62 -14.44 11.83 9.48
C MET A 62 -13.69 11.36 10.73
N LEU A 63 -14.22 10.36 11.44
CA LEU A 63 -13.55 9.77 12.59
C LEU A 63 -12.27 9.04 12.19
N ALA A 64 -12.30 8.26 11.11
CA ALA A 64 -11.12 7.58 10.59
C ALA A 64 -10.02 8.58 10.18
N ALA A 65 -10.38 9.68 9.51
CA ALA A 65 -9.45 10.73 9.11
C ALA A 65 -8.78 11.40 10.32
N LEU A 66 -9.54 11.64 11.40
CA LEU A 66 -9.02 12.21 12.64
C LEU A 66 -8.01 11.29 13.32
N VAL A 67 -8.32 9.99 13.42
CA VAL A 67 -7.40 8.98 13.98
C VAL A 67 -6.15 8.85 13.11
N CYS A 68 -6.31 8.75 11.79
CA CYS A 68 -5.18 8.71 10.85
C CYS A 68 -4.31 9.97 10.93
N GLY A 69 -4.90 11.14 11.18
CA GLY A 69 -4.18 12.40 11.38
C GLY A 69 -3.25 12.36 12.60
N PHE A 70 -3.74 11.88 13.74
CA PHE A 70 -2.89 11.71 14.93
C PHE A 70 -1.76 10.71 14.69
N VAL A 71 -2.06 9.59 14.04
CA VAL A 71 -1.03 8.61 13.66
C VAL A 71 0.00 9.26 12.73
N ALA A 72 -0.41 10.03 11.73
CA ALA A 72 0.49 10.72 10.82
C ALA A 72 1.44 11.68 11.54
N PHE A 73 0.97 12.40 12.56
CA PHE A 73 1.84 13.27 13.36
C PHE A 73 2.89 12.48 14.15
N CYS A 74 2.52 11.36 14.79
CA CYS A 74 3.48 10.48 15.46
C CYS A 74 4.53 9.93 14.46
N TYR A 75 4.11 9.55 13.26
CA TYR A 75 5.04 9.09 12.23
C TYR A 75 5.95 10.21 11.71
N ALA A 76 5.44 11.45 11.60
CA ALA A 76 6.24 12.60 11.21
C ALA A 76 7.34 12.92 12.24
N GLU A 77 7.02 12.86 13.53
CA GLU A 77 7.98 13.03 14.62
C GLU A 77 9.09 11.98 14.54
N VAL A 78 8.73 10.70 14.46
CA VAL A 78 9.70 9.59 14.38
C VAL A 78 10.54 9.66 13.11
N ALA A 79 9.95 9.97 11.96
CA ALA A 79 10.68 10.11 10.70
C ALA A 79 11.66 11.29 10.71
N SER A 80 11.32 12.38 11.41
CA SER A 80 12.21 13.54 11.58
C SER A 80 13.39 13.24 12.53
N ALA A 81 13.15 12.45 13.58
CA ALA A 81 14.17 12.05 14.55
C ALA A 81 15.11 10.95 14.00
N LEU A 82 14.59 10.06 13.16
CA LEU A 82 15.32 8.92 12.60
C LEU A 82 15.31 8.99 11.05
N PRO A 83 16.20 9.80 10.42
CA PRO A 83 16.28 9.99 8.96
C PRO A 83 16.98 8.80 8.26
N VAL A 84 16.52 7.59 8.57
CA VAL A 84 16.96 6.32 8.01
C VAL A 84 15.93 5.84 6.99
N SER A 85 16.38 5.20 5.92
CA SER A 85 15.47 4.54 4.99
C SER A 85 14.96 3.27 5.67
N GLY A 86 13.78 3.36 6.28
CA GLY A 86 13.18 2.29 7.06
C GLY A 86 11.69 2.54 7.30
N GLY A 87 10.93 1.46 7.45
CA GLY A 87 9.51 1.51 7.79
C GLY A 87 9.27 1.32 9.30
N VAL A 88 8.01 1.04 9.66
CA VAL A 88 7.55 0.79 11.05
C VAL A 88 8.43 -0.23 11.78
N TYR A 89 8.88 -1.27 11.07
CA TYR A 89 9.81 -2.28 11.59
C TYR A 89 11.09 -1.66 12.15
N THR A 90 11.74 -0.77 11.39
CA THR A 90 12.99 -0.13 11.80
C THR A 90 12.77 0.78 13.00
N TYR A 91 11.64 1.50 13.03
CA TYR A 91 11.28 2.36 14.16
C TYR A 91 11.08 1.53 15.43
N ALA A 92 10.31 0.44 15.36
CA ALA A 92 10.08 -0.46 16.49
C ALA A 92 11.38 -1.13 17.00
N TYR A 93 12.30 -1.47 16.09
CA TYR A 93 13.58 -2.06 16.46
C TYR A 93 14.44 -1.08 17.26
N VAL A 94 14.44 0.19 16.87
CA VAL A 94 15.22 1.24 17.56
C VAL A 94 14.59 1.62 18.90
N THR A 95 13.27 1.73 18.99
CA THR A 95 12.59 2.25 20.18
C THR A 95 12.29 1.17 21.22
N ILE A 96 11.72 0.04 20.80
CA ILE A 96 11.15 -0.98 21.69
C ILE A 96 12.10 -2.17 21.84
N GLY A 97 12.62 -2.71 20.75
CA GLY A 97 13.57 -3.82 20.74
C GLY A 97 13.23 -4.93 19.75
N GLU A 98 14.11 -5.93 19.68
CA GLU A 98 14.12 -6.96 18.64
C GLU A 98 12.84 -7.82 18.56
N VAL A 99 12.31 -8.33 19.67
CA VAL A 99 11.12 -9.21 19.62
C VAL A 99 9.88 -8.50 19.07
N VAL A 100 9.63 -7.27 19.52
CA VAL A 100 8.48 -6.48 19.04
C VAL A 100 8.67 -6.09 17.58
N ALA A 101 9.90 -5.68 17.21
CA ALA A 101 10.23 -5.40 15.82
C ALA A 101 10.04 -6.64 14.93
N TYR A 102 10.48 -7.81 15.37
CA TYR A 102 10.31 -9.07 14.64
C TYR A 102 8.83 -9.39 14.40
N LEU A 103 7.98 -9.25 15.42
CA LEU A 103 6.55 -9.46 15.31
C LEU A 103 5.89 -8.46 14.35
N ILE A 104 6.25 -7.17 14.44
CA ILE A 104 5.77 -6.14 13.52
C ILE A 104 6.25 -6.42 12.09
N GLY A 105 7.48 -6.91 11.90
CA GLY A 105 8.01 -7.28 10.60
C GLY A 105 7.19 -8.38 9.92
N TRP A 106 6.84 -9.43 10.66
CA TRP A 106 5.96 -10.49 10.17
C TRP A 106 4.56 -10.00 9.86
N MET A 107 3.97 -9.20 10.75
CA MET A 107 2.67 -8.57 10.52
C MET A 107 2.69 -7.70 9.26
N GLN A 108 3.77 -6.93 9.05
CA GLN A 108 3.94 -6.05 7.89
C GLN A 108 4.05 -6.85 6.59
N LEU A 109 4.73 -7.99 6.60
CA LEU A 109 4.82 -8.87 5.43
C LEU A 109 3.42 -9.40 5.07
N LEU A 110 2.69 -9.92 6.06
CA LEU A 110 1.35 -10.49 5.87
C LEU A 110 0.36 -9.44 5.37
N ILE A 111 0.34 -8.24 5.96
CA ILE A 111 -0.57 -7.18 5.53
C ILE A 111 -0.25 -6.69 4.11
N TYR A 112 1.02 -6.66 3.69
CA TYR A 112 1.37 -6.33 2.31
C TYR A 112 0.89 -7.38 1.31
N VAL A 113 1.04 -8.68 1.62
CA VAL A 113 0.50 -9.74 0.75
C VAL A 113 -1.01 -9.59 0.61
N LEU A 114 -1.72 -9.38 1.72
CA LEU A 114 -3.16 -9.17 1.71
C LEU A 114 -3.55 -7.90 0.92
N SER A 115 -2.81 -6.82 1.09
CA SER A 115 -3.07 -5.54 0.43
C SER A 115 -2.91 -5.65 -1.08
N VAL A 116 -1.83 -6.28 -1.56
CA VAL A 116 -1.61 -6.50 -3.00
C VAL A 116 -2.72 -7.36 -3.59
N ALA A 117 -3.15 -8.41 -2.89
CA ALA A 117 -4.26 -9.24 -3.33
C ALA A 117 -5.60 -8.45 -3.38
N ALA A 118 -5.88 -7.62 -2.37
CA ALA A 118 -7.09 -6.80 -2.33
C ALA A 118 -7.13 -5.77 -3.48
N VAL A 119 -6.00 -5.08 -3.72
CA VAL A 119 -5.86 -4.10 -4.81
C VAL A 119 -5.99 -4.78 -6.17
N ALA A 120 -5.36 -5.94 -6.38
CA ALA A 120 -5.46 -6.66 -7.66
C ALA A 120 -6.89 -7.12 -7.96
N ASN A 121 -7.62 -7.61 -6.94
CA ASN A 121 -9.03 -8.01 -7.10
C ASN A 121 -9.92 -6.82 -7.43
N GLY A 122 -9.72 -5.69 -6.73
CA GLY A 122 -10.46 -4.47 -7.01
C GLY A 122 -10.19 -3.93 -8.43
N TRP A 123 -8.95 -4.04 -8.92
CA TRP A 123 -8.58 -3.63 -10.27
C TRP A 123 -9.27 -4.51 -11.30
N SER A 124 -9.27 -5.83 -11.06
CA SER A 124 -9.96 -6.79 -11.91
C SER A 124 -11.46 -6.53 -12.01
N ALA A 125 -12.11 -6.07 -10.93
CA ALA A 125 -13.53 -5.72 -10.97
C ALA A 125 -13.79 -4.54 -11.91
N TYR A 126 -12.98 -3.47 -11.81
CA TYR A 126 -13.05 -2.34 -12.73
C TYR A 126 -12.75 -2.72 -14.17
N PHE A 127 -11.71 -3.53 -14.39
CA PHE A 127 -11.33 -4.01 -15.71
C PHE A 127 -12.47 -4.78 -16.36
N ARG A 128 -13.14 -5.65 -15.60
CA ARG A 128 -14.32 -6.38 -16.09
C ARG A 128 -15.46 -5.43 -16.48
N SER A 129 -15.80 -4.45 -15.64
CA SER A 129 -16.85 -3.47 -15.97
C SER A 129 -16.53 -2.67 -17.23
N LEU A 130 -15.24 -2.37 -17.45
CA LEU A 130 -14.78 -1.72 -18.68
C LEU A 130 -14.98 -2.60 -19.92
N LEU A 131 -14.60 -3.89 -19.83
CA LEU A 131 -14.78 -4.87 -20.92
C LEU A 131 -16.25 -5.12 -21.26
N GLU A 132 -17.13 -5.16 -20.25
CA GLU A 132 -18.58 -5.26 -20.44
C GLU A 132 -19.11 -4.06 -21.25
N GLY A 133 -18.58 -2.85 -21.05
CA GLY A 133 -18.87 -1.69 -21.89
C GLY A 133 -18.50 -1.86 -23.37
N PHE A 134 -17.47 -2.65 -23.66
CA PHE A 134 -17.06 -3.02 -25.03
C PHE A 134 -17.74 -4.31 -25.54
N HIS A 135 -18.75 -4.83 -24.83
CA HIS A 135 -19.48 -6.06 -25.15
C HIS A 135 -18.60 -7.34 -25.15
N LEU A 136 -17.38 -7.25 -24.64
CA LEU A 136 -16.46 -8.38 -24.49
C LEU A 136 -16.71 -9.08 -23.16
N HIS A 137 -17.23 -10.31 -23.22
CA HIS A 137 -17.56 -11.09 -22.05
C HIS A 137 -16.44 -12.07 -21.72
N ILE A 138 -15.78 -11.87 -20.57
CA ILE A 138 -14.85 -12.87 -20.03
C ILE A 138 -15.67 -13.94 -19.29
N PRO A 139 -15.40 -15.25 -19.51
CA PRO A 139 -16.10 -16.31 -18.80
C PRO A 139 -16.01 -16.14 -17.28
N LYS A 140 -17.15 -16.16 -16.61
CA LYS A 140 -17.27 -15.95 -15.14
C LYS A 140 -16.38 -16.91 -14.33
N MET A 141 -16.10 -18.09 -14.87
CA MET A 141 -15.22 -19.11 -14.28
C MET A 141 -13.76 -18.64 -14.14
N LEU A 142 -13.30 -17.73 -15.02
CA LEU A 142 -11.92 -17.22 -15.07
C LEU A 142 -11.79 -15.76 -14.61
N SER A 143 -12.89 -15.10 -14.28
CA SER A 143 -12.91 -13.67 -13.95
C SER A 143 -13.45 -13.37 -12.55
N ALA A 144 -13.75 -14.40 -11.76
CA ALA A 144 -14.34 -14.25 -10.44
C ALA A 144 -13.69 -15.21 -9.44
N VAL A 145 -13.61 -14.77 -8.19
CA VAL A 145 -13.18 -15.61 -7.07
C VAL A 145 -14.26 -16.67 -6.74
N PRO A 146 -13.89 -17.79 -6.07
CA PRO A 146 -14.81 -18.84 -5.61
C PRO A 146 -16.06 -18.33 -4.90
N GLN A 147 -15.92 -17.31 -4.05
CA GLN A 147 -17.02 -16.68 -3.33
C GLN A 147 -18.06 -16.01 -4.25
N GLN A 148 -17.68 -15.66 -5.49
CA GLN A 148 -18.53 -15.04 -6.50
C GLN A 148 -18.93 -16.02 -7.63
N GLY A 149 -18.62 -17.31 -7.47
CA GLY A 149 -18.98 -18.38 -8.42
C GLY A 149 -18.00 -18.59 -9.58
N GLY A 150 -16.76 -18.08 -9.48
CA GLY A 150 -15.67 -18.40 -10.41
C GLY A 150 -14.61 -19.30 -9.78
N MET A 151 -13.66 -19.85 -10.54
CA MET A 151 -12.59 -20.67 -9.97
C MET A 151 -11.36 -19.84 -9.61
N VAL A 152 -10.94 -18.94 -10.52
CA VAL A 152 -9.73 -18.13 -10.37
C VAL A 152 -10.00 -16.75 -10.96
N ASN A 153 -9.50 -15.69 -10.30
CA ASN A 153 -9.51 -14.34 -10.83
C ASN A 153 -8.28 -14.10 -11.73
N LEU A 154 -8.39 -14.48 -13.00
CA LEU A 154 -7.28 -14.45 -13.96
C LEU A 154 -6.76 -13.03 -14.23
N PRO A 155 -7.60 -11.99 -14.42
CA PRO A 155 -7.10 -10.62 -14.59
C PRO A 155 -6.31 -10.10 -13.37
N ALA A 156 -6.73 -10.45 -12.15
CA ALA A 156 -5.99 -10.10 -10.93
C ALA A 156 -4.60 -10.78 -10.88
N VAL A 157 -4.51 -12.06 -11.28
CA VAL A 157 -3.22 -12.76 -11.36
C VAL A 157 -2.33 -12.13 -12.43
N CYS A 158 -2.88 -11.83 -13.60
CA CYS A 158 -2.14 -11.20 -14.71
C CYS A 158 -1.55 -9.85 -14.30
N ILE A 159 -2.31 -8.98 -13.63
CA ILE A 159 -1.78 -7.66 -13.23
C ILE A 159 -0.70 -7.79 -12.17
N ILE A 160 -0.81 -8.74 -11.23
CA ILE A 160 0.24 -9.01 -10.23
C ILE A 160 1.52 -9.47 -10.93
N LEU A 161 1.42 -10.42 -11.86
CA LEU A 161 2.58 -10.91 -12.62
C LEU A 161 3.22 -9.79 -13.45
N LEU A 162 2.41 -8.94 -14.09
CA LEU A 162 2.87 -7.80 -14.88
C LEU A 162 3.61 -6.79 -14.00
N MET A 163 3.04 -6.41 -12.85
CA MET A 163 3.69 -5.53 -11.88
C MET A 163 4.98 -6.15 -11.34
N THR A 164 4.97 -7.45 -11.04
CA THR A 164 6.16 -8.17 -10.57
C THR A 164 7.28 -8.16 -11.61
N TRP A 165 6.94 -8.40 -12.88
CA TRP A 165 7.88 -8.33 -14.00
C TRP A 165 8.41 -6.91 -14.24
N MET A 166 7.55 -5.90 -14.10
CA MET A 166 7.96 -4.49 -14.22
C MET A 166 8.93 -4.10 -13.10
N LEU A 167 8.66 -4.53 -11.87
CA LEU A 167 9.54 -4.29 -10.71
C LEU A 167 10.87 -5.05 -10.82
N SER A 168 10.88 -6.26 -11.38
CA SER A 168 12.11 -7.06 -11.54
C SER A 168 13.08 -6.50 -12.58
N LYS A 169 12.59 -5.73 -13.56
CA LYS A 169 13.41 -5.03 -14.57
C LYS A 169 14.12 -3.77 -14.06
N GLY A 170 13.85 -3.34 -12.82
CA GLY A 170 14.54 -2.22 -12.18
C GLY A 170 13.80 -0.89 -12.31
N VAL A 171 13.61 -0.24 -11.17
CA VAL A 171 12.79 0.97 -10.94
C VAL A 171 13.54 2.27 -11.29
N GLN A 172 14.53 2.22 -12.21
CA GLN A 172 15.42 3.36 -12.43
C GLN A 172 14.73 4.57 -13.10
N GLU A 173 13.60 4.38 -13.79
CA GLU A 173 12.86 5.44 -14.51
C GLU A 173 11.69 6.05 -13.72
N SER A 174 11.49 5.68 -12.45
CA SER A 174 10.19 5.82 -11.78
C SER A 174 9.74 7.23 -11.37
N LYS A 175 10.58 8.26 -11.45
CA LYS A 175 10.17 9.60 -10.97
C LYS A 175 9.15 10.28 -11.89
N LYS A 176 9.37 10.24 -13.21
CA LYS A 176 8.44 10.85 -14.17
C LYS A 176 7.13 10.07 -14.21
N VAL A 177 7.21 8.75 -14.20
CA VAL A 177 6.04 7.86 -14.23
C VAL A 177 5.15 8.07 -12.99
N ASN A 178 5.74 8.23 -11.80
CA ASN A 178 4.97 8.45 -10.58
C ASN A 178 4.21 9.79 -10.59
N ASN A 179 4.87 10.90 -10.94
CA ASN A 179 4.20 12.21 -10.96
C ASN A 179 3.10 12.28 -12.03
N THR A 180 3.29 11.67 -13.21
CA THR A 180 2.24 11.62 -14.24
C THR A 180 1.06 10.74 -13.82
N MET A 181 1.31 9.60 -13.17
CA MET A 181 0.24 8.71 -12.70
C MET A 181 -0.61 9.36 -11.61
N VAL A 182 0.00 10.11 -10.69
CA VAL A 182 -0.74 10.85 -9.64
C VAL A 182 -1.57 11.99 -10.23
N ALA A 183 -1.10 12.64 -11.29
CA ALA A 183 -1.84 13.70 -11.97
C ALA A 183 -3.06 13.20 -12.77
N ILE A 184 -3.07 11.92 -13.17
CA ILE A 184 -4.16 11.29 -13.93
C ILE A 184 -5.22 10.64 -13.01
N LYS A 185 -4.81 10.18 -11.81
CA LYS A 185 -5.71 9.67 -10.78
C LYS A 185 -6.67 10.76 -10.30
#